data_AF-A0A4Y9YTB9-F1
#
_entry.id   AF-A0A4Y9YTB9-F1
#
_cell.length_a   1.000
_cell.length_b   1.000
_cell.length_c   1.000
_cell.angle_alpha   90.00
_cell.angle_beta   90.00
_cell.angle_gamma   90.00
#
_symmetry.space_group_name_H-M   'P 1'
#
loop_
_entity.id
_entity.type
_entity.pdbx_description
1 polymer ?
#
loop_
_entity_poly.entity_id
_entity_poly.type
_entity_poly.pdbx_seq_one_letter_code
_entity_poly.pdbx_strand_id
1 'polypeptide(L)'
;MSESITSGFGGPARQPSPSAGPSGPAQTQDTLTFEGCREQKQDIRLLFMWLRTLPRWTPEILTAPSLPALFGNMTFSSDNARDKGLVALRGQDVDAPQKYRSIIMRYMDKLQHWGCHAFYHDLGFTTSQNIWMFFMKLSTSGTSTSAVVPSGRPSKGMNPKQSSMAYLLVLNYHIADKMGWVFSLETHGNLRCEQHLVNSQRYKHACSGNLGKIVTTLKDWVSLLDTVHDAFLKATEDSSDDARTILQQKWESADWDDAAAEAVLGGLLKKGRVRKGLAHRAMVVQNFEDAAVALHLFMSGDVFLPSEVLVAKFPRLGDASGGLQLSKPISGMVFSLCLSPVALFSHKSLCSNQITEEKYYEVLTALGNTGQPEALERVEQTIWLTLMLIARGADAEACIAELLGWWGGFRETGVVIGLDSGVRTWFEEPELPSTSRVQEAREGEDPAPTDAQRDGTQMADPADVDVKFEEVYTLVQDACRVLHIDPDNVEHRAAIAKMHDAFKQARMTQCSLPKASIMLLDH
;
A
#
# COMPACT_ATOMS: atom_id res chain seq x y z
N MET A 1 53.63 -75.49 -1.15
CA MET A 1 52.41 -74.66 -1.14
C MET A 1 52.86 -73.22 -0.87
N SER A 2 53.77 -72.73 -1.72
CA SER A 2 53.53 -71.89 -2.92
C SER A 2 53.54 -70.42 -2.51
N GLU A 3 54.72 -69.95 -2.09
CA GLU A 3 55.69 -69.17 -2.89
C GLU A 3 55.27 -67.70 -2.99
N SER A 4 55.93 -66.80 -2.24
CA SER A 4 57.11 -66.00 -2.67
C SER A 4 56.64 -64.74 -3.44
N ILE A 5 57.06 -63.50 -3.19
CA ILE A 5 58.41 -62.95 -3.27
C ILE A 5 58.40 -61.49 -2.75
N THR A 6 59.58 -61.12 -2.26
CA THR A 6 60.20 -59.90 -1.75
C THR A 6 59.93 -58.52 -2.39
N SER A 7 60.28 -57.50 -1.57
CA SER A 7 60.89 -56.19 -1.89
C SER A 7 60.03 -55.13 -2.61
N GLY A 8 60.14 -53.83 -2.36
CA GLY A 8 61.01 -53.11 -1.44
C GLY A 8 60.78 -51.60 -1.55
N PHE A 9 61.00 -50.91 -0.43
CA PHE A 9 61.44 -49.53 -0.24
C PHE A 9 61.04 -48.42 -1.24
N GLY A 10 60.39 -47.37 -0.69
CA GLY A 10 60.84 -46.00 -0.94
C GLY A 10 59.77 -44.93 -1.17
N GLY A 11 59.51 -44.14 -0.13
CA GLY A 11 59.35 -42.69 -0.28
C GLY A 11 57.94 -42.12 -0.53
N PRO A 12 57.74 -40.82 -0.25
CA PRO A 12 56.59 -40.35 0.54
C PRO A 12 55.40 -39.83 -0.28
N ALA A 13 54.25 -39.92 0.38
CA ALA A 13 52.97 -39.27 0.18
C ALA A 13 52.88 -38.20 -0.94
N ARG A 14 52.17 -38.55 -2.03
CA ARG A 14 51.29 -37.62 -2.74
C ARG A 14 49.87 -37.97 -2.37
N GLN A 15 49.13 -36.99 -1.82
CA GLN A 15 47.68 -37.07 -1.66
C GLN A 15 47.03 -37.39 -3.01
N PRO A 16 46.22 -38.45 -3.12
CA PRO A 16 45.43 -38.67 -4.30
C PRO A 16 44.25 -37.69 -4.36
N SER A 17 44.03 -37.17 -5.57
CA SER A 17 42.84 -36.48 -6.03
C SER A 17 41.55 -37.22 -5.64
N PRO A 18 40.43 -36.50 -5.46
CA PRO A 18 39.17 -37.07 -4.98
C PRO A 18 38.57 -37.99 -6.03
N SER A 19 38.45 -39.27 -5.67
CA SER A 19 37.60 -40.22 -6.36
C SER A 19 36.13 -39.91 -6.06
N ALA A 20 35.36 -39.68 -7.12
CA ALA A 20 33.92 -39.84 -7.25
C ALA A 20 33.15 -40.16 -5.94
N GLY A 21 32.62 -39.11 -5.31
CA GLY A 21 31.52 -39.22 -4.35
C GLY A 21 30.20 -39.45 -5.08
N PRO A 22 29.21 -40.06 -4.41
CA PRO A 22 28.03 -40.62 -5.03
C PRO A 22 27.18 -39.50 -5.64
N SER A 23 26.73 -39.75 -6.87
CA SER A 23 25.60 -39.08 -7.49
C SER A 23 24.43 -39.10 -6.50
N GLY A 24 24.25 -37.97 -5.80
CA GLY A 24 23.06 -37.73 -5.00
C GLY A 24 21.83 -37.92 -5.88
N PRO A 25 20.71 -38.41 -5.34
CA PRO A 25 19.50 -38.57 -6.12
C PRO A 25 19.16 -37.21 -6.70
N ALA A 26 19.00 -37.15 -8.02
CA ALA A 26 18.38 -36.03 -8.69
C ALA A 26 17.09 -35.73 -7.92
N GLN A 27 17.01 -34.53 -7.31
CA GLN A 27 15.76 -34.02 -6.80
C GLN A 27 14.82 -33.94 -8.01
N THR A 28 13.98 -34.96 -8.16
CA THR A 28 12.76 -34.84 -8.93
C THR A 28 12.04 -33.62 -8.39
N GLN A 29 11.85 -32.60 -9.23
CA GLN A 29 10.85 -31.58 -8.99
C GLN A 29 9.52 -32.32 -8.97
N ASP A 30 9.14 -32.84 -7.80
CA ASP A 30 7.83 -33.43 -7.58
C ASP A 30 6.82 -32.35 -7.92
N THR A 31 6.09 -32.55 -9.02
CA THR A 31 4.94 -31.73 -9.40
C THR A 31 3.99 -31.69 -8.20
N LEU A 32 3.87 -30.52 -7.57
CA LEU A 32 2.95 -30.29 -6.45
C LEU A 32 1.53 -30.68 -6.88
N THR A 33 0.99 -31.73 -6.27
CA THR A 33 -0.40 -32.18 -6.48
C THR A 33 -1.33 -31.55 -5.45
N PHE A 34 -2.59 -31.36 -5.82
CA PHE A 34 -3.59 -30.83 -4.89
C PHE A 34 -3.72 -31.71 -3.64
N GLU A 35 -3.76 -33.02 -3.82
CA GLU A 35 -3.86 -34.01 -2.75
C GLU A 35 -2.65 -33.94 -1.81
N GLY A 36 -1.43 -33.85 -2.34
CA GLY A 36 -0.22 -33.72 -1.54
C GLY A 36 -0.22 -32.43 -0.71
N CYS A 37 -0.56 -31.29 -1.31
CA CYS A 37 -0.68 -30.01 -0.60
C CYS A 37 -1.76 -30.05 0.48
N ARG A 38 -2.90 -30.71 0.20
CA ARG A 38 -4.02 -30.87 1.13
C ARG A 38 -3.63 -31.74 2.34
N GLU A 39 -3.01 -32.89 2.11
CA GLU A 39 -2.56 -33.78 3.19
C GLU A 39 -1.51 -33.11 4.08
N GLN A 40 -0.61 -32.32 3.49
CA GLN A 40 0.42 -31.58 4.20
C GLN A 40 -0.05 -30.25 4.80
N LYS A 41 -1.31 -29.84 4.54
CA LYS A 41 -1.86 -28.55 4.97
C LYS A 41 -0.99 -27.37 4.53
N GLN A 42 -0.49 -27.45 3.30
CA GLN A 42 0.45 -26.48 2.76
C GLN A 42 -0.21 -25.10 2.64
N ASP A 43 0.48 -24.05 3.06
CA ASP A 43 -0.07 -22.70 2.99
C ASP A 43 -0.26 -22.25 1.53
N ILE A 44 -1.51 -22.01 1.14
CA ILE A 44 -1.87 -21.55 -0.22
C ILE A 44 -1.19 -20.23 -0.62
N ARG A 45 -0.82 -19.39 0.35
CA ARG A 45 -0.05 -18.16 0.12
C ARG A 45 1.26 -18.44 -0.60
N LEU A 46 1.90 -19.55 -0.27
CA LEU A 46 3.17 -19.99 -0.86
C LEU A 46 2.99 -20.62 -2.25
N LEU A 47 1.77 -21.05 -2.56
CA LEU A 47 1.43 -21.77 -3.79
C LEU A 47 0.88 -20.84 -4.88
N PHE A 48 0.02 -19.90 -4.51
CA PHE A 48 -0.70 -19.06 -5.45
C PHE A 48 0.15 -17.86 -5.86
N MET A 49 0.96 -18.05 -6.91
CA MET A 49 1.85 -17.02 -7.46
C MET A 49 1.12 -15.73 -7.81
N TRP A 50 -0.17 -15.80 -8.16
CA TRP A 50 -0.97 -14.62 -8.45
C TRP A 50 -0.98 -13.61 -7.29
N LEU A 51 -0.93 -14.06 -6.04
CA LEU A 51 -0.90 -13.13 -4.91
C LEU A 51 0.33 -12.19 -4.97
N ARG A 52 1.41 -12.59 -5.67
CA ARG A 52 2.59 -11.73 -5.94
C ARG A 52 2.31 -10.47 -6.74
N THR A 53 1.13 -10.37 -7.35
CA THR A 53 0.71 -9.20 -8.14
C THR A 53 0.03 -8.12 -7.31
N LEU A 54 -0.15 -8.34 -6.00
CA LEU A 54 -0.71 -7.32 -5.10
C LEU A 54 0.25 -6.12 -4.97
N PRO A 55 -0.27 -4.89 -4.84
CA PRO A 55 0.51 -3.69 -5.12
C PRO A 55 1.60 -3.43 -4.08
N ARG A 56 1.32 -3.49 -2.77
CA ARG A 56 2.32 -3.15 -1.74
C ARG A 56 3.10 -4.37 -1.25
N TRP A 57 3.14 -5.40 -2.09
CA TRP A 57 3.66 -6.72 -1.79
C TRP A 57 4.93 -6.68 -0.98
N THR A 58 4.83 -7.18 0.26
CA THR A 58 5.97 -7.35 1.15
C THR A 58 6.45 -8.80 0.95
N PRO A 59 7.61 -9.07 0.29
CA PRO A 59 8.12 -10.43 0.06
C PRO A 59 8.17 -11.31 1.32
N GLU A 60 8.25 -10.70 2.48
CA GLU A 60 8.12 -11.29 3.81
C GLU A 60 6.80 -12.01 3.98
N ILE A 61 5.69 -11.42 3.52
CA ILE A 61 4.38 -12.06 3.55
C ILE A 61 4.38 -13.33 2.69
N LEU A 62 5.29 -13.57 1.77
CA LEU A 62 5.37 -14.86 1.07
C LEU A 62 6.46 -15.80 1.54
N THR A 63 7.47 -15.28 2.19
CA THR A 63 8.64 -16.08 2.58
C THR A 63 8.59 -16.42 4.06
N ALA A 64 7.76 -15.71 4.83
CA ALA A 64 7.59 -15.98 6.24
C ALA A 64 6.97 -17.37 6.45
N PRO A 65 7.57 -18.17 7.34
CA PRO A 65 7.05 -19.50 7.69
C PRO A 65 5.68 -19.41 8.37
N SER A 66 5.33 -18.24 8.93
CA SER A 66 4.06 -17.98 9.58
C SER A 66 3.75 -16.48 9.53
N LEU A 67 2.49 -16.13 9.23
CA LEU A 67 2.00 -14.75 9.25
C LEU A 67 2.01 -14.17 10.68
N PRO A 68 1.44 -14.83 11.71
CA PRO A 68 1.60 -14.47 13.11
C PRO A 68 3.05 -14.20 13.52
N ALA A 69 3.99 -15.06 13.14
CA ALA A 69 5.40 -14.86 13.51
C ALA A 69 5.98 -13.59 12.86
N LEU A 70 5.63 -13.32 11.60
CA LEU A 70 6.04 -12.11 10.89
C LEU A 70 5.51 -10.84 11.60
N PHE A 71 4.21 -10.79 11.87
CA PHE A 71 3.57 -9.63 12.50
C PHE A 71 3.86 -9.51 14.00
N GLY A 72 4.17 -10.61 14.68
CA GLY A 72 4.54 -10.64 16.10
C GLY A 72 5.89 -10.00 16.39
N ASN A 73 6.75 -9.91 15.38
CA ASN A 73 8.05 -9.24 15.45
C ASN A 73 7.97 -7.74 15.08
N MET A 74 6.82 -7.26 14.61
CA MET A 74 6.66 -5.85 14.27
C MET A 74 6.66 -4.99 15.54
N THR A 75 7.49 -3.95 15.54
CA THR A 75 7.45 -2.91 16.56
C THR A 75 6.33 -1.92 16.23
N PHE A 76 5.23 -2.01 16.96
CA PHE A 76 4.14 -1.03 16.93
C PHE A 76 4.50 0.27 17.68
N SER A 77 5.78 0.69 17.63
CA SER A 77 6.31 1.78 18.45
C SER A 77 5.71 3.13 18.07
N SER A 78 5.44 3.97 19.08
CA SER A 78 5.09 5.38 18.96
C SER A 78 6.28 6.28 18.64
N ASP A 79 7.51 5.76 18.73
CA ASP A 79 8.72 6.59 18.80
C ASP A 79 9.44 6.82 17.46
N ASN A 80 8.86 6.38 16.34
CA ASN A 80 9.40 6.74 15.04
C ASN A 80 9.13 8.24 14.78
N ALA A 81 10.15 9.05 15.04
CA ALA A 81 10.16 10.52 15.05
C ALA A 81 9.71 11.20 13.74
N ARG A 82 9.45 10.44 12.66
CA ARG A 82 9.12 10.96 11.34
C ARG A 82 7.69 11.49 11.19
N ASP A 83 6.72 11.04 12.00
CA ASP A 83 5.34 11.53 11.91
C ASP A 83 4.65 11.61 13.28
N LYS A 84 4.87 12.71 14.00
CA LYS A 84 4.12 13.05 15.23
C LYS A 84 2.60 13.03 15.03
N GLY A 85 2.12 13.16 13.79
CA GLY A 85 0.71 13.11 13.44
C GLY A 85 0.09 11.70 13.37
N LEU A 86 0.84 10.71 12.85
CA LEU A 86 0.48 9.29 12.97
C LEU A 86 0.52 8.84 14.43
N VAL A 87 1.43 9.42 15.22
CA VAL A 87 1.50 9.24 16.67
C VAL A 87 0.33 9.90 17.40
N ALA A 88 -0.21 11.03 16.92
CA ALA A 88 -1.34 11.73 17.55
C ALA A 88 -2.64 10.89 17.53
N LEU A 89 -2.95 10.23 16.40
CA LEU A 89 -4.06 9.27 16.31
C LEU A 89 -3.80 7.97 17.10
N ARG A 90 -2.54 7.64 17.37
CA ARG A 90 -2.13 6.55 18.27
C ARG A 90 -2.02 6.99 19.73
N GLY A 91 -2.09 8.29 20.02
CA GLY A 91 -1.41 8.91 21.17
C GLY A 91 -2.32 9.45 22.27
N GLN A 92 -3.64 9.30 22.16
CA GLN A 92 -4.53 9.53 23.31
C GLN A 92 -4.75 8.27 24.15
N ASP A 93 -4.51 7.10 23.58
CA ASP A 93 -4.69 5.80 24.23
C ASP A 93 -3.33 5.09 24.30
N VAL A 94 -2.75 5.07 25.51
CA VAL A 94 -1.43 4.46 25.79
C VAL A 94 -1.40 2.98 25.42
N ASP A 95 -2.57 2.32 25.37
CA ASP A 95 -2.71 0.90 25.04
C ASP A 95 -2.93 0.66 23.54
N ALA A 96 -3.09 1.70 22.71
CA ALA A 96 -3.37 1.56 21.27
C ALA A 96 -2.39 0.64 20.52
N PRO A 97 -1.06 0.69 20.75
CA PRO A 97 -0.11 -0.25 20.15
C PRO A 97 -0.41 -1.72 20.49
N GLN A 98 -0.70 -2.02 21.76
CA GLN A 98 -1.06 -3.37 22.22
C GLN A 98 -2.40 -3.80 21.63
N LYS A 99 -3.35 -2.88 21.53
CA LYS A 99 -4.63 -3.08 20.87
C LYS A 99 -4.43 -3.47 19.40
N TYR A 100 -3.71 -2.67 18.61
CA TYR A 100 -3.40 -3.01 17.21
C TYR A 100 -2.72 -4.37 17.08
N ARG A 101 -1.73 -4.65 17.93
CA ARG A 101 -1.06 -5.95 17.95
C ARG A 101 -2.05 -7.09 18.17
N SER A 102 -2.94 -7.00 19.16
CA SER A 102 -3.91 -8.04 19.48
C SER A 102 -4.83 -8.37 18.30
N ILE A 103 -5.39 -7.33 17.66
CA ILE A 103 -6.34 -7.50 16.55
C ILE A 103 -5.66 -8.00 15.26
N ILE A 104 -4.44 -7.52 14.97
CA ILE A 104 -3.65 -7.97 13.82
C ILE A 104 -3.18 -9.41 14.00
N MET A 105 -2.64 -9.76 15.17
CA MET A 105 -2.17 -11.12 15.45
C MET A 105 -3.31 -12.12 15.30
N ARG A 106 -4.49 -11.83 15.87
CA ARG A 106 -5.68 -12.67 15.72
C ARG A 106 -6.06 -12.87 14.26
N TYR A 107 -6.01 -11.80 13.46
CA TYR A 107 -6.32 -11.89 12.04
C TYR A 107 -5.30 -12.74 11.28
N MET A 108 -4.01 -12.53 11.53
CA MET A 108 -2.94 -13.30 10.87
C MET A 108 -3.01 -14.78 11.26
N ASP A 109 -3.34 -15.10 12.51
CA ASP A 109 -3.60 -16.47 12.98
C ASP A 109 -4.75 -17.10 12.20
N LYS A 110 -5.89 -16.39 12.11
CA LYS A 110 -7.07 -16.86 11.38
C LYS A 110 -6.79 -17.03 9.88
N LEU A 111 -6.09 -16.08 9.27
CA LEU A 111 -5.73 -16.14 7.86
C LEU A 111 -4.80 -17.31 7.56
N GLN A 112 -3.78 -17.54 8.40
CA GLN A 112 -2.90 -18.70 8.26
C GLN A 112 -3.66 -20.00 8.47
N HIS A 113 -4.49 -20.10 9.52
CA HIS A 113 -5.31 -21.29 9.74
C HIS A 113 -6.22 -21.56 8.54
N TRP A 114 -6.84 -20.52 8.00
CA TRP A 114 -7.70 -20.65 6.83
C TRP A 114 -6.92 -21.11 5.59
N GLY A 115 -5.77 -20.51 5.32
CA GLY A 115 -4.91 -20.84 4.18
C GLY A 115 -4.27 -22.23 4.24
N CYS A 116 -3.93 -22.73 5.43
CA CYS A 116 -3.33 -24.05 5.63
C CYS A 116 -4.38 -25.17 5.77
N HIS A 117 -5.55 -24.87 6.36
CA HIS A 117 -6.51 -25.90 6.77
C HIS A 117 -7.90 -25.70 6.15
N ALA A 118 -8.57 -24.61 6.49
CA ALA A 118 -9.99 -24.41 6.15
C ALA A 118 -10.21 -24.41 4.63
N PHE A 119 -9.26 -23.87 3.86
CA PHE A 119 -9.29 -23.93 2.41
C PHE A 119 -9.44 -25.36 1.88
N TYR A 120 -8.68 -26.32 2.40
CA TYR A 120 -8.67 -27.70 1.91
C TYR A 120 -9.77 -28.59 2.51
N HIS A 121 -10.22 -28.28 3.72
CA HIS A 121 -11.10 -29.15 4.49
C HIS A 121 -12.51 -28.60 4.68
N ASP A 122 -12.69 -27.28 4.79
CA ASP A 122 -13.97 -26.67 5.16
C ASP A 122 -14.75 -26.20 3.92
N LEU A 123 -14.08 -25.81 2.83
CA LEU A 123 -14.73 -25.41 1.57
C LEU A 123 -15.34 -26.59 0.78
N GLY A 124 -15.02 -27.83 1.17
CA GLY A 124 -15.35 -29.04 0.43
C GLY A 124 -14.38 -29.35 -0.71
N PHE A 125 -14.22 -30.64 -1.02
CA PHE A 125 -13.18 -31.13 -1.93
C PHE A 125 -13.27 -30.53 -3.33
N THR A 126 -14.43 -30.60 -3.99
CA THR A 126 -14.59 -30.11 -5.37
C THR A 126 -14.38 -28.60 -5.49
N THR A 127 -14.86 -27.83 -4.49
CA THR A 127 -14.71 -26.37 -4.47
C THR A 127 -13.26 -25.95 -4.32
N SER A 128 -12.58 -26.49 -3.33
CA SER A 128 -11.16 -26.20 -3.05
C SER A 128 -10.27 -26.62 -4.21
N GLN A 129 -10.50 -27.79 -4.81
CA GLN A 129 -9.75 -28.27 -5.97
C GLN A 129 -9.96 -27.37 -7.20
N ASN A 130 -11.20 -26.95 -7.49
CA ASN A 130 -11.47 -26.04 -8.61
C ASN A 130 -10.79 -24.67 -8.44
N ILE A 131 -10.83 -24.10 -7.23
CA ILE A 131 -10.17 -22.83 -6.92
C ILE A 131 -8.64 -22.99 -7.00
N TRP A 132 -8.09 -24.09 -6.49
CA TRP A 132 -6.66 -24.40 -6.61
C TRP A 132 -6.23 -24.49 -8.07
N MET A 133 -6.95 -25.26 -8.90
CA MET A 133 -6.67 -25.39 -10.33
C MET A 133 -6.73 -24.04 -11.06
N PHE A 134 -7.64 -23.16 -10.66
CA PHE A 134 -7.73 -21.80 -11.19
C PHE A 134 -6.45 -21.00 -10.92
N PHE A 135 -6.01 -20.92 -9.67
CA PHE A 135 -4.80 -20.17 -9.32
C PHE A 135 -3.53 -20.81 -9.88
N MET A 136 -3.44 -22.14 -9.95
CA MET A 136 -2.31 -22.82 -10.57
C MET A 136 -2.21 -22.51 -12.07
N LYS A 137 -3.33 -22.50 -12.80
CA LYS A 137 -3.36 -22.12 -14.23
C LYS A 137 -2.95 -20.66 -14.45
N LEU A 138 -3.39 -19.75 -13.59
CA LEU A 138 -2.95 -18.35 -13.62
C LEU A 138 -1.42 -18.26 -13.43
N SER A 139 -0.88 -19.08 -12.53
CA SER A 139 0.55 -19.12 -12.22
C SER A 139 1.40 -19.71 -13.36
N THR A 140 0.90 -20.71 -14.09
CA THR A 140 1.64 -21.34 -15.21
C THR A 140 1.60 -20.53 -16.50
N SER A 141 0.60 -19.67 -16.68
CA SER A 141 0.43 -18.89 -17.91
C SER A 141 1.41 -17.69 -18.01
N GLY A 142 2.18 -17.42 -16.96
CA GLY A 142 3.05 -16.24 -16.79
C GLY A 142 4.54 -16.43 -17.14
N THR A 143 4.93 -17.42 -17.94
CA THR A 143 6.35 -17.64 -18.30
C THR A 143 6.99 -16.55 -19.19
N SER A 144 6.27 -15.47 -19.54
CA SER A 144 6.86 -14.30 -20.19
C SER A 144 6.54 -13.02 -19.42
N THR A 145 7.34 -12.67 -18.41
CA THR A 145 7.57 -11.32 -17.81
C THR A 145 6.35 -10.39 -17.56
N SER A 146 5.12 -10.89 -17.66
CA SER A 146 3.89 -10.11 -17.64
C SER A 146 2.87 -10.97 -16.91
N ALA A 147 2.53 -10.54 -15.71
CA ALA A 147 1.56 -11.23 -14.86
C ALA A 147 0.26 -11.43 -15.65
N VAL A 148 -0.16 -12.68 -15.82
CA VAL A 148 -1.46 -12.98 -16.41
C VAL A 148 -2.53 -12.56 -15.42
N VAL A 149 -3.11 -11.39 -15.68
CA VAL A 149 -4.22 -10.85 -14.89
C VAL A 149 -5.44 -11.72 -15.13
N PRO A 150 -6.12 -12.22 -14.07
CA PRO A 150 -7.41 -12.85 -14.23
C PRO A 150 -8.33 -11.84 -14.89
N SER A 151 -8.82 -12.17 -16.08
CA SER A 151 -9.71 -11.32 -16.89
C SER A 151 -11.08 -11.10 -16.24
N GLY A 152 -11.22 -11.34 -14.93
CA GLY A 152 -12.47 -11.36 -14.18
C GLY A 152 -13.49 -12.39 -14.65
N ARG A 153 -13.26 -13.07 -15.78
CA ARG A 153 -14.15 -14.09 -16.31
C ARG A 153 -13.97 -15.37 -15.50
N PRO A 154 -15.06 -16.02 -15.07
CA PRO A 154 -14.97 -17.33 -14.44
C PRO A 154 -14.16 -18.26 -15.33
N SER A 155 -13.08 -18.81 -14.78
CA SER A 155 -12.29 -19.78 -15.52
C SER A 155 -13.17 -20.95 -15.92
N LYS A 156 -12.88 -21.56 -17.06
CA LYS A 156 -13.65 -22.71 -17.57
C LYS A 156 -13.67 -23.81 -16.50
N GLY A 157 -14.83 -24.02 -15.87
CA GLY A 157 -15.03 -25.02 -14.81
C GLY A 157 -15.37 -24.44 -13.42
N MET A 158 -15.25 -23.13 -13.19
CA MET A 158 -15.71 -22.50 -11.94
C MET A 158 -17.17 -22.05 -12.05
N ASN A 159 -17.98 -22.40 -11.06
CA ASN A 159 -19.31 -21.81 -10.91
C ASN A 159 -19.22 -20.41 -10.24
N PRO A 160 -20.26 -19.57 -10.30
CA PRO A 160 -20.21 -18.22 -9.74
C PRO A 160 -19.86 -18.15 -8.24
N LYS A 161 -20.29 -19.13 -7.44
CA LYS A 161 -19.96 -19.20 -6.01
C LYS A 161 -18.46 -19.46 -5.80
N GLN A 162 -17.86 -20.33 -6.62
CA GLN A 162 -16.43 -20.60 -6.59
C GLN A 162 -15.61 -19.38 -7.01
N SER A 163 -16.06 -18.64 -8.04
CA SER A 163 -15.39 -17.40 -8.47
C SER A 163 -15.41 -16.34 -7.38
N SER A 164 -16.58 -16.14 -6.75
CA SER A 164 -16.71 -15.22 -5.63
C SER A 164 -15.81 -15.62 -4.45
N MET A 165 -15.72 -16.91 -4.13
CA MET A 165 -14.81 -17.42 -3.09
C MET A 165 -13.34 -17.13 -3.41
N ALA A 166 -12.91 -17.34 -4.66
CA ALA A 166 -11.55 -17.01 -5.10
C ALA A 166 -11.27 -15.51 -5.03
N TYR A 167 -12.26 -14.68 -5.37
CA TYR A 167 -12.17 -13.22 -5.25
C TYR A 167 -12.04 -12.77 -3.78
N LEU A 168 -12.86 -13.32 -2.87
CA LEU A 168 -12.76 -13.04 -1.44
C LEU A 168 -11.41 -13.45 -0.86
N LEU A 169 -10.83 -14.56 -1.32
CA LEU A 169 -9.47 -14.99 -0.96
C LEU A 169 -8.45 -13.91 -1.35
N VAL A 170 -8.53 -13.40 -2.58
CA VAL A 170 -7.66 -12.32 -3.04
C VAL A 170 -7.78 -11.08 -2.16
N LEU A 171 -9.00 -10.64 -1.89
CA LEU A 171 -9.25 -9.48 -1.03
C LEU A 171 -8.65 -9.69 0.36
N ASN A 172 -8.77 -10.89 0.92
CA ASN A 172 -8.25 -11.19 2.25
C ASN A 172 -6.71 -11.05 2.29
N TYR A 173 -6.00 -11.61 1.31
CA TYR A 173 -4.54 -11.42 1.25
C TYR A 173 -4.12 -9.98 0.90
N HIS A 174 -4.94 -9.24 0.15
CA HIS A 174 -4.67 -7.81 -0.10
C HIS A 174 -4.85 -6.97 1.17
N ILE A 175 -5.79 -7.31 2.05
CA ILE A 175 -5.90 -6.67 3.36
C ILE A 175 -4.64 -6.96 4.19
N ALA A 176 -4.18 -8.21 4.22
CA ALA A 176 -2.93 -8.56 4.93
C ALA A 176 -1.71 -7.80 4.36
N ASP A 177 -1.64 -7.63 3.03
CA ASP A 177 -0.62 -6.81 2.35
C ASP A 177 -0.67 -5.35 2.82
N LYS A 178 -1.86 -4.73 2.83
CA LYS A 178 -2.04 -3.36 3.34
C LYS A 178 -1.70 -3.23 4.81
N MET A 179 -2.04 -4.21 5.66
CA MET A 179 -1.64 -4.20 7.06
C MET A 179 -0.12 -4.30 7.22
N GLY A 180 0.52 -5.16 6.42
CA GLY A 180 1.98 -5.23 6.35
C GLY A 180 2.58 -3.86 6.07
N TRP A 181 2.09 -3.17 5.04
CA TRP A 181 2.55 -1.83 4.67
C TRP A 181 2.29 -0.76 5.74
N VAL A 182 1.11 -0.75 6.36
CA VAL A 182 0.74 0.28 7.37
C VAL A 182 1.53 0.13 8.67
N PHE A 183 1.85 -1.10 9.08
CA PHE A 183 2.50 -1.39 10.35
C PHE A 183 4.01 -1.71 10.24
N SER A 184 4.54 -1.86 9.01
CA SER A 184 5.97 -1.97 8.76
C SER A 184 6.55 -0.59 8.41
N LEU A 185 7.12 0.10 9.40
CA LEU A 185 7.90 1.32 9.17
C LEU A 185 9.40 0.99 9.36
N GLU A 186 10.12 0.96 8.24
CA GLU A 186 11.60 0.95 8.11
C GLU A 186 12.37 -0.37 8.29
N THR A 187 11.77 -1.55 8.09
CA THR A 187 12.60 -2.74 7.82
C THR A 187 13.09 -2.72 6.36
N HIS A 188 14.24 -2.05 6.16
CA HIS A 188 15.24 -2.27 5.12
C HIS A 188 14.92 -1.78 3.70
N GLY A 189 15.65 -0.74 3.27
CA GLY A 189 15.75 -0.25 1.90
C GLY A 189 16.38 -1.23 0.89
N ASN A 190 16.09 -2.53 0.99
CA ASN A 190 16.58 -3.57 0.09
C ASN A 190 15.50 -4.53 -0.41
N LEU A 191 14.23 -4.31 -0.05
CA LEU A 191 13.14 -5.15 -0.54
C LEU A 191 12.72 -4.69 -1.93
N ARG A 192 13.26 -5.38 -2.94
CA ARG A 192 12.82 -5.25 -4.32
C ARG A 192 11.46 -5.92 -4.47
N CYS A 193 10.39 -5.20 -4.11
CA CYS A 193 9.09 -5.49 -4.71
C CYS A 193 9.23 -5.33 -6.23
N GLU A 194 8.66 -6.25 -7.01
CA GLU A 194 8.62 -6.07 -8.46
C GLU A 194 7.85 -4.80 -8.77
N GLN A 195 8.51 -3.84 -9.40
CA GLN A 195 7.91 -2.56 -9.74
C GLN A 195 7.02 -2.73 -10.97
N HIS A 196 5.74 -2.45 -10.79
CA HIS A 196 4.73 -2.38 -11.81
C HIS A 196 4.37 -0.90 -12.01
N LEU A 197 4.72 -0.39 -13.19
CA LEU A 197 4.41 0.98 -13.59
C LEU A 197 2.91 1.14 -13.82
N VAL A 198 2.42 2.35 -13.55
CA VAL A 198 1.06 2.75 -13.90
C VAL A 198 0.83 2.59 -15.40
N ASN A 199 -0.31 2.03 -15.79
CA ASN A 199 -0.82 2.01 -17.15
C ASN A 199 -2.05 2.92 -17.25
N SER A 200 -1.80 4.20 -17.53
CA SER A 200 -2.84 5.25 -17.54
C SER A 200 -3.95 4.98 -18.58
N GLN A 201 -3.62 4.33 -19.71
CA GLN A 201 -4.62 3.97 -20.73
C GLN A 201 -5.58 2.87 -20.23
N ARG A 202 -5.02 1.80 -19.65
CA ARG A 202 -5.84 0.73 -19.03
C ARG A 202 -6.65 1.26 -17.87
N TYR A 203 -6.06 2.16 -17.07
CA TYR A 203 -6.75 2.79 -15.96
C TYR A 203 -7.93 3.64 -16.45
N LYS A 204 -7.74 4.48 -17.47
CA LYS A 204 -8.82 5.27 -18.09
C LYS A 204 -9.96 4.38 -18.61
N HIS A 205 -9.63 3.26 -19.26
CA HIS A 205 -10.64 2.27 -19.69
C HIS A 205 -11.36 1.63 -18.50
N ALA A 206 -10.62 1.30 -17.44
CA ALA A 206 -11.18 0.75 -16.21
C ALA A 206 -12.14 1.75 -15.56
N CYS A 207 -11.82 3.04 -15.55
CA CYS A 207 -12.58 4.14 -14.92
C CYS A 207 -13.90 4.53 -15.61
N SER A 208 -14.65 3.55 -16.11
CA SER A 208 -16.01 3.69 -16.62
C SER A 208 -17.07 3.29 -15.59
N GLY A 209 -18.32 3.68 -15.82
CA GLY A 209 -19.48 3.26 -15.01
C GLY A 209 -19.43 3.75 -13.56
N ASN A 210 -19.71 2.84 -12.62
CA ASN A 210 -19.76 3.17 -11.19
C ASN A 210 -18.40 3.62 -10.63
N LEU A 211 -17.31 3.01 -11.09
CA LEU A 211 -15.96 3.42 -10.68
C LEU A 211 -15.68 4.86 -11.11
N GLY A 212 -15.99 5.21 -12.37
CA GLY A 212 -15.80 6.56 -12.88
C GLY A 212 -16.51 7.61 -12.04
N LYS A 213 -17.72 7.32 -11.55
CA LYS A 213 -18.46 8.22 -10.62
C LYS A 213 -17.70 8.48 -9.32
N ILE A 214 -17.01 7.47 -8.78
CA ILE A 214 -16.21 7.61 -7.55
C ILE A 214 -14.91 8.36 -7.87
N VAL A 215 -14.22 8.00 -8.95
CA VAL A 215 -12.99 8.69 -9.40
C VAL A 215 -13.23 10.19 -9.63
N THR A 216 -14.37 10.59 -10.20
CA THR A 216 -14.72 12.02 -10.33
C THR A 216 -14.80 12.74 -8.99
N THR A 217 -15.18 12.06 -7.90
CA THR A 217 -15.18 12.67 -6.56
C THR A 217 -13.77 12.87 -6.00
N LEU A 218 -12.79 12.16 -6.54
CA LEU A 218 -11.38 12.20 -6.15
C LEU A 218 -10.52 13.07 -7.08
N LYS A 219 -11.14 13.78 -8.03
CA LYS A 219 -10.45 14.63 -9.02
C LYS A 219 -9.43 15.58 -8.39
N ASP A 220 -9.78 16.16 -7.24
CA ASP A 220 -8.87 16.94 -6.42
C ASP A 220 -9.03 16.44 -4.99
N TRP A 221 -8.29 15.40 -4.66
CA TRP A 221 -8.44 14.70 -3.38
C TRP A 221 -8.08 15.60 -2.19
N VAL A 222 -7.18 16.59 -2.38
CA VAL A 222 -6.85 17.60 -1.37
C VAL A 222 -8.06 18.48 -1.09
N SER A 223 -8.70 19.01 -2.13
CA SER A 223 -9.92 19.83 -1.99
C SER A 223 -11.10 19.04 -1.41
N LEU A 224 -11.20 17.74 -1.73
CA LEU A 224 -12.17 16.86 -1.11
C LEU A 224 -11.97 16.78 0.41
N LEU A 225 -10.74 16.50 0.86
CA LEU A 225 -10.43 16.41 2.29
C LEU A 225 -10.65 17.75 3.00
N ASP A 226 -10.28 18.88 2.37
CA ASP A 226 -10.54 20.22 2.89
C ASP A 226 -12.04 20.49 3.06
N THR A 227 -12.83 20.14 2.04
CA THR A 227 -14.30 20.31 2.07
C THR A 227 -14.94 19.48 3.18
N VAL A 228 -14.47 18.24 3.37
CA VAL A 228 -14.98 17.37 4.44
C VAL A 228 -14.54 17.88 5.80
N HIS A 229 -13.28 18.31 5.94
CA HIS A 229 -12.77 18.89 7.19
C HIS A 229 -13.62 20.10 7.63
N ASP A 230 -13.90 21.03 6.71
CA ASP A 230 -14.79 22.18 6.97
C ASP A 230 -16.21 21.75 7.38
N ALA A 231 -16.74 20.68 6.79
CA ALA A 231 -18.06 20.16 7.14
C ALA A 231 -18.10 19.55 8.55
N PHE A 232 -17.00 18.95 9.01
CA PHE A 232 -16.87 18.43 10.37
C PHE A 232 -16.67 19.53 11.42
N LEU A 233 -15.92 20.59 11.11
CA LEU A 233 -15.72 21.74 12.02
C LEU A 233 -17.02 22.52 12.31
N LYS A 234 -17.93 22.57 11.33
CA LYS A 234 -19.21 23.32 11.45
C LYS A 234 -20.31 22.57 12.19
N ALA A 235 -20.10 21.30 12.53
CA ALA A 235 -21.09 20.51 13.23
C ALA A 235 -21.00 20.75 14.75
N THR A 236 -22.10 21.19 15.36
CA THR A 236 -22.22 21.23 16.83
C THR A 236 -22.44 19.81 17.36
N GLU A 237 -21.76 19.46 18.45
CA GLU A 237 -21.94 18.20 19.17
C GLU A 237 -23.41 18.00 19.54
N ASP A 238 -24.00 16.87 19.15
CA ASP A 238 -25.25 16.44 19.76
C ASP A 238 -25.55 14.96 19.53
N SER A 239 -25.94 14.31 20.64
CA SER A 239 -26.53 12.99 20.80
C SER A 239 -25.56 11.81 20.99
N SER A 240 -25.34 11.47 22.25
CA SER A 240 -24.92 10.13 22.70
C SER A 240 -25.91 9.06 22.22
N ASP A 241 -25.44 8.11 21.43
CA ASP A 241 -26.21 6.94 20.96
C ASP A 241 -25.83 5.70 21.78
N ASP A 242 -26.78 4.81 22.09
CA ASP A 242 -26.54 3.57 22.84
C ASP A 242 -25.54 2.64 22.11
N ALA A 243 -25.47 2.75 20.77
CA ALA A 243 -24.46 2.07 19.96
C ALA A 243 -23.03 2.53 20.30
N ARG A 244 -22.84 3.83 20.56
CA ARG A 244 -21.55 4.43 20.91
C ARG A 244 -21.04 3.92 22.26
N THR A 245 -21.95 3.68 23.22
CA THR A 245 -21.59 3.12 24.53
C THR A 245 -21.07 1.68 24.42
N ILE A 246 -21.69 0.85 23.59
CA ILE A 246 -21.26 -0.55 23.37
C ILE A 246 -19.91 -0.61 22.65
N LEU A 247 -19.74 0.24 21.64
CA LEU A 247 -18.49 0.37 20.88
C LEU A 247 -17.36 0.84 21.79
N GLN A 248 -17.59 1.88 22.60
CA GLN A 248 -16.64 2.38 23.60
C GLN A 248 -16.25 1.32 24.64
N GLN A 249 -17.23 0.58 25.18
CA GLN A 249 -16.96 -0.49 26.15
C GLN A 249 -16.06 -1.59 25.57
N LYS A 250 -16.19 -1.88 24.27
CA LYS A 250 -15.35 -2.89 23.59
C LYS A 250 -13.99 -2.34 23.18
N TRP A 251 -13.91 -1.05 22.85
CA TRP A 251 -12.65 -0.34 22.65
C TRP A 251 -11.76 -0.37 23.91
N GLU A 252 -12.36 -0.28 25.10
CA GLU A 252 -11.65 -0.33 26.38
C GLU A 252 -11.08 -1.71 26.73
N SER A 253 -11.49 -2.78 26.04
CA SER A 253 -10.90 -4.11 26.22
C SER A 253 -9.52 -4.21 25.58
N ALA A 254 -8.53 -4.66 26.36
CA ALA A 254 -7.18 -4.93 25.85
C ALA A 254 -7.16 -6.13 24.89
N ASP A 255 -7.91 -7.19 25.22
CA ASP A 255 -7.98 -8.42 24.42
C ASP A 255 -9.11 -8.37 23.40
N TRP A 256 -8.80 -8.83 22.17
CA TRP A 256 -9.75 -8.94 21.07
C TRP A 256 -10.13 -10.41 20.85
N ASP A 257 -11.30 -10.81 21.35
CA ASP A 257 -11.87 -12.16 21.20
C ASP A 257 -13.04 -12.23 20.20
N ASP A 258 -13.57 -13.43 19.92
CA ASP A 258 -14.70 -13.59 18.97
C ASP A 258 -15.97 -12.92 19.51
N ALA A 259 -16.14 -12.86 20.83
CA ALA A 259 -17.28 -12.20 21.44
C ALA A 259 -17.19 -10.66 21.34
N ALA A 260 -15.99 -10.09 21.49
CA ALA A 260 -15.72 -8.67 21.25
C ALA A 260 -15.93 -8.32 19.79
N ALA A 261 -15.43 -9.17 18.89
CA ALA A 261 -15.62 -9.06 17.46
C ALA A 261 -17.12 -9.03 17.09
N GLU A 262 -17.91 -10.00 17.55
CA GLU A 262 -19.35 -10.04 17.31
C GLU A 262 -20.10 -8.83 17.90
N ALA A 263 -19.71 -8.38 19.09
CA ALA A 263 -20.32 -7.22 19.73
C ALA A 263 -20.04 -5.92 18.97
N VAL A 264 -18.81 -5.72 18.48
CA VAL A 264 -18.44 -4.55 17.68
C VAL A 264 -19.12 -4.57 16.33
N LEU A 265 -19.17 -5.71 15.65
CA LEU A 265 -19.92 -5.83 14.40
C LEU A 265 -21.41 -5.55 14.63
N GLY A 266 -21.98 -6.08 15.72
CA GLY A 266 -23.35 -5.79 16.12
C GLY A 266 -23.59 -4.30 16.40
N GLY A 267 -22.61 -3.61 16.98
CA GLY A 267 -22.60 -2.17 17.21
C GLY A 267 -22.55 -1.36 15.92
N LEU A 268 -21.59 -1.65 15.02
CA LEU A 268 -21.44 -0.98 13.72
C LEU A 268 -22.68 -1.18 12.82
N LEU A 269 -23.34 -2.34 12.91
CA LEU A 269 -24.59 -2.60 12.19
C LEU A 269 -25.81 -1.90 12.80
N LYS A 270 -25.69 -1.22 13.95
CA LYS A 270 -26.74 -0.35 14.47
C LYS A 270 -26.76 0.97 13.70
N LYS A 271 -27.61 1.02 12.67
CA LYS A 271 -27.89 2.25 11.93
C LYS A 271 -28.32 3.38 12.87
N GLY A 272 -27.49 4.41 12.98
CA GLY A 272 -27.89 5.71 13.52
C GLY A 272 -28.93 6.37 12.60
N ARG A 273 -29.78 7.24 13.16
CA ARG A 273 -30.69 8.04 12.33
C ARG A 273 -29.89 9.10 11.56
N VAL A 274 -29.82 8.97 10.24
CA VAL A 274 -29.24 10.01 9.37
C VAL A 274 -30.05 11.30 9.50
N ARG A 275 -29.50 12.32 10.16
CA ARG A 275 -30.14 13.64 10.28
C ARG A 275 -30.13 14.35 8.93
N LYS A 276 -31.27 14.91 8.51
CA LYS A 276 -31.37 15.78 7.33
C LYS A 276 -30.59 17.07 7.60
N GLY A 277 -29.57 17.37 6.80
CA GLY A 277 -28.81 18.62 6.86
C GLY A 277 -27.29 18.49 6.64
N LEU A 278 -26.71 17.31 6.89
CA LEU A 278 -25.26 17.05 6.76
C LEU A 278 -25.00 15.82 5.86
N ALA A 279 -25.58 15.82 4.65
CA ALA A 279 -25.61 14.65 3.78
C ALA A 279 -24.20 14.12 3.39
N HIS A 280 -23.22 14.99 3.17
CA HIS A 280 -21.85 14.56 2.86
C HIS A 280 -21.14 13.95 4.07
N ARG A 281 -21.15 14.63 5.23
CA ARG A 281 -20.60 14.10 6.49
C ARG A 281 -21.18 12.73 6.84
N ALA A 282 -22.51 12.60 6.81
CA ALA A 282 -23.18 11.33 7.09
C ALA A 282 -22.78 10.23 6.09
N MET A 283 -22.56 10.59 4.81
CA MET A 283 -22.09 9.63 3.81
C MET A 283 -20.65 9.18 4.07
N VAL A 284 -19.76 10.08 4.48
CA VAL A 284 -18.39 9.73 4.84
C VAL A 284 -18.38 8.77 6.02
N VAL A 285 -19.10 9.10 7.10
CA VAL A 285 -19.24 8.21 8.27
C VAL A 285 -19.75 6.84 7.85
N GLN A 286 -20.83 6.79 7.06
CA GLN A 286 -21.40 5.53 6.57
C GLN A 286 -20.39 4.73 5.72
N ASN A 287 -19.64 5.37 4.82
CA ASN A 287 -18.62 4.69 4.01
C ASN A 287 -17.52 4.06 4.88
N PHE A 288 -17.08 4.76 5.93
CA PHE A 288 -16.10 4.24 6.89
C PHE A 288 -16.67 3.09 7.73
N GLU A 289 -17.89 3.22 8.24
CA GLU A 289 -18.57 2.15 8.99
C GLU A 289 -18.77 0.90 8.15
N ASP A 290 -19.22 1.04 6.89
CA ASP A 290 -19.40 -0.09 5.97
C ASP A 290 -18.05 -0.77 5.66
N ALA A 291 -16.98 0.01 5.46
CA ALA A 291 -15.64 -0.53 5.27
C ALA A 291 -15.11 -1.22 6.55
N ALA A 292 -15.44 -0.72 7.74
CA ALA A 292 -15.07 -1.33 9.01
C ALA A 292 -15.81 -2.65 9.25
N VAL A 293 -17.11 -2.70 8.93
CA VAL A 293 -17.92 -3.93 8.89
C VAL A 293 -17.26 -4.95 7.96
N ALA A 294 -16.88 -4.54 6.75
CA ALA A 294 -16.20 -5.42 5.80
C ALA A 294 -14.88 -5.96 6.34
N LEU A 295 -14.02 -5.07 6.85
CA LEU A 295 -12.74 -5.42 7.46
C LEU A 295 -12.94 -6.47 8.56
N HIS A 296 -13.92 -6.24 9.42
CA HIS A 296 -14.27 -7.15 10.50
C HIS A 296 -14.70 -8.54 9.99
N LEU A 297 -15.52 -8.60 8.94
CA LEU A 297 -15.94 -9.86 8.31
C LEU A 297 -14.75 -10.65 7.75
N PHE A 298 -13.79 -9.97 7.12
CA PHE A 298 -12.54 -10.59 6.65
C PHE A 298 -11.71 -11.10 7.82
N MET A 299 -11.52 -10.26 8.84
CA MET A 299 -10.68 -10.56 9.99
C MET A 299 -11.23 -11.70 10.84
N SER A 300 -12.56 -11.84 10.89
CA SER A 300 -13.22 -12.93 11.61
C SER A 300 -13.26 -14.24 10.81
N GLY A 301 -13.00 -14.19 9.49
CA GLY A 301 -13.20 -15.29 8.55
C GLY A 301 -14.67 -15.48 8.13
N ASP A 302 -15.57 -14.65 8.65
CA ASP A 302 -17.02 -14.73 8.45
C ASP A 302 -17.42 -14.45 6.99
N VAL A 303 -16.57 -13.77 6.22
CA VAL A 303 -16.77 -13.49 4.79
C VAL A 303 -16.92 -14.76 3.94
N PHE A 304 -16.40 -15.90 4.42
CA PHE A 304 -16.46 -17.19 3.73
C PHE A 304 -17.64 -18.06 4.17
N LEU A 305 -18.40 -17.63 5.18
CA LEU A 305 -19.57 -18.36 5.64
C LEU A 305 -20.67 -18.33 4.57
N PRO A 306 -21.49 -19.39 4.48
CA PRO A 306 -22.70 -19.35 3.67
C PRO A 306 -23.62 -18.19 4.11
N SER A 307 -24.29 -17.55 3.15
CA SER A 307 -25.14 -16.38 3.38
C SER A 307 -26.17 -16.60 4.49
N GLU A 308 -26.78 -17.78 4.54
CA GLU A 308 -27.76 -18.17 5.54
C GLU A 308 -27.16 -18.22 6.96
N VAL A 309 -25.94 -18.72 7.10
CA VAL A 309 -25.22 -18.75 8.39
C VAL A 309 -24.82 -17.34 8.79
N LEU A 310 -24.36 -16.54 7.82
CA LEU A 310 -23.94 -15.17 8.07
C LEU A 310 -25.11 -14.25 8.47
N VAL A 311 -26.28 -14.42 7.86
CA VAL A 311 -27.52 -13.71 8.26
C VAL A 311 -28.05 -14.21 9.60
N ALA A 312 -27.96 -15.51 9.89
CA ALA A 312 -28.32 -16.02 11.21
C ALA A 312 -27.43 -15.44 12.32
N LYS A 313 -26.12 -15.32 12.04
CA LYS A 313 -25.13 -14.71 12.95
C LYS A 313 -25.31 -13.20 13.07
N PHE A 314 -25.56 -12.52 11.96
CA PHE A 314 -25.73 -11.06 11.89
C PHE A 314 -27.00 -10.69 11.10
N PRO A 315 -28.19 -10.74 11.74
CA PRO A 315 -29.48 -10.53 11.05
C PRO A 315 -29.60 -9.17 10.33
N ARG A 316 -28.86 -8.17 10.80
CA ARG A 316 -28.84 -6.81 10.22
C ARG A 316 -28.10 -6.69 8.90
N LEU A 317 -27.31 -7.71 8.51
CA LEU A 317 -26.73 -7.79 7.17
C LEU A 317 -27.76 -8.22 6.12
N GLY A 318 -28.83 -8.90 6.55
CA GLY A 318 -29.91 -9.32 5.67
C GLY A 318 -30.71 -8.14 5.13
N ASP A 319 -31.20 -8.28 3.90
CA ASP A 319 -32.20 -7.39 3.34
C ASP A 319 -33.61 -7.70 3.87
N ALA A 320 -34.60 -6.91 3.46
CA ALA A 320 -36.00 -7.08 3.88
C ALA A 320 -36.60 -8.44 3.50
N SER A 321 -36.01 -9.16 2.55
CA SER A 321 -36.42 -10.52 2.17
C SER A 321 -35.63 -11.63 2.87
N GLY A 322 -34.71 -11.28 3.77
CA GLY A 322 -33.82 -12.21 4.46
C GLY A 322 -32.65 -12.68 3.59
N GLY A 323 -32.49 -12.12 2.39
CA GLY A 323 -31.36 -12.37 1.51
C GLY A 323 -30.12 -11.56 1.91
N LEU A 324 -28.93 -12.03 1.53
CA LEU A 324 -27.68 -11.30 1.74
C LEU A 324 -27.00 -11.01 0.42
N GLN A 325 -26.67 -9.74 0.20
CA GLN A 325 -25.76 -9.31 -0.87
C GLN A 325 -24.45 -8.84 -0.24
N LEU A 326 -23.53 -9.77 -0.02
CA LEU A 326 -22.23 -9.49 0.61
C LEU A 326 -21.43 -8.42 -0.14
N SER A 327 -21.67 -8.25 -1.44
CA SER A 327 -21.07 -7.18 -2.26
C SER A 327 -21.38 -5.77 -1.76
N LYS A 328 -22.50 -5.56 -1.04
CA LYS A 328 -22.85 -4.26 -0.45
C LYS A 328 -21.90 -3.86 0.68
N PRO A 329 -21.84 -4.59 1.81
CA PRO A 329 -20.98 -4.21 2.93
C PRO A 329 -19.50 -4.20 2.54
N ILE A 330 -19.04 -5.10 1.65
CA ILE A 330 -17.62 -5.13 1.26
C ILE A 330 -17.21 -4.02 0.27
N SER A 331 -18.14 -3.28 -0.32
CA SER A 331 -17.84 -2.33 -1.41
C SER A 331 -16.83 -1.27 -0.99
N GLY A 332 -16.98 -0.69 0.21
CA GLY A 332 -16.05 0.33 0.72
C GLY A 332 -14.61 -0.20 0.83
N MET A 333 -14.47 -1.44 1.29
CA MET A 333 -13.18 -2.13 1.34
C MET A 333 -12.61 -2.40 -0.05
N VAL A 334 -13.44 -2.84 -1.00
CA VAL A 334 -13.03 -3.09 -2.39
C VAL A 334 -12.43 -1.82 -3.03
N PHE A 335 -13.08 -0.67 -2.89
CA PHE A 335 -12.54 0.61 -3.36
C PHE A 335 -11.26 1.01 -2.63
N SER A 336 -11.22 0.83 -1.31
CA SER A 336 -10.05 1.17 -0.49
C SER A 336 -8.81 0.36 -0.89
N LEU A 337 -9.02 -0.89 -1.29
CA LEU A 337 -7.98 -1.80 -1.72
C LEU A 337 -7.50 -1.51 -3.14
N CYS A 338 -8.39 -1.48 -4.15
CA CYS A 338 -7.95 -1.36 -5.54
C CYS A 338 -7.64 0.06 -5.99
N LEU A 339 -8.29 1.08 -5.42
CA LEU A 339 -8.16 2.47 -5.83
C LEU A 339 -7.36 3.27 -4.79
N SER A 340 -7.97 3.48 -3.62
CA SER A 340 -7.39 4.22 -2.49
C SER A 340 -8.40 4.29 -1.34
N PRO A 341 -7.98 4.22 -0.07
CA PRO A 341 -8.87 4.49 1.07
C PRO A 341 -9.39 5.93 1.11
N VAL A 342 -8.82 6.86 0.34
CA VAL A 342 -9.39 8.22 0.16
C VAL A 342 -10.79 8.17 -0.45
N ALA A 343 -11.13 7.12 -1.19
CA ALA A 343 -12.48 6.89 -1.72
C ALA A 343 -13.58 6.90 -0.63
N LEU A 344 -13.25 6.60 0.63
CA LEU A 344 -14.19 6.64 1.75
C LEU A 344 -14.73 8.05 2.01
N PHE A 345 -13.99 9.10 1.64
CA PHE A 345 -14.43 10.49 1.74
C PHE A 345 -15.41 10.94 0.65
N SER A 346 -15.71 10.05 -0.30
CA SER A 346 -16.67 10.35 -1.37
C SER A 346 -18.03 10.73 -0.80
N HIS A 347 -18.64 11.77 -1.36
CA HIS A 347 -20.04 12.13 -1.06
C HIS A 347 -21.05 11.13 -1.67
N LYS A 348 -20.57 10.10 -2.38
CA LYS A 348 -21.38 9.02 -2.93
C LYS A 348 -21.30 7.78 -2.04
N SER A 349 -22.41 7.06 -1.93
CA SER A 349 -22.45 5.76 -1.25
C SER A 349 -21.66 4.72 -2.04
N LEU A 350 -20.63 4.15 -1.42
CA LEU A 350 -19.84 3.07 -2.04
C LEU A 350 -20.65 1.77 -2.15
N CYS A 351 -21.53 1.47 -1.18
CA CYS A 351 -22.44 0.32 -1.25
C CYS A 351 -23.40 0.34 -2.44
N SER A 352 -23.76 1.54 -2.91
CA SER A 352 -24.65 1.73 -4.08
C SER A 352 -23.90 1.81 -5.40
N ASN A 353 -22.56 1.96 -5.38
CA ASN A 353 -21.70 2.11 -6.55
C ASN A 353 -20.71 0.94 -6.66
N GLN A 354 -21.20 -0.30 -6.49
CA GLN A 354 -20.38 -1.50 -6.55
C GLN A 354 -19.65 -1.63 -7.90
N ILE A 355 -18.46 -2.22 -7.85
CA ILE A 355 -17.69 -2.65 -9.02
C ILE A 355 -17.66 -4.18 -9.09
N THR A 356 -17.45 -4.70 -10.29
CA THR A 356 -17.32 -6.15 -10.51
C THR A 356 -15.92 -6.64 -10.10
N GLU A 357 -15.79 -7.94 -9.92
CA GLU A 357 -14.49 -8.60 -9.67
C GLU A 357 -13.50 -8.29 -10.81
N GLU A 358 -13.97 -8.36 -12.06
CA GLU A 358 -13.20 -7.95 -13.26
C GLU A 358 -12.67 -6.53 -13.13
N LYS A 359 -13.54 -5.60 -12.76
CA LYS A 359 -13.17 -4.19 -12.63
C LYS A 359 -12.15 -3.98 -11.51
N TYR A 360 -12.29 -4.69 -10.39
CA TYR A 360 -11.30 -4.66 -9.32
C TYR A 360 -9.90 -5.05 -9.84
N TYR A 361 -9.80 -6.17 -10.56
CA TYR A 361 -8.51 -6.63 -11.10
C TYR A 361 -7.95 -5.69 -12.18
N GLU A 362 -8.80 -5.15 -13.05
CA GLU A 362 -8.40 -4.15 -14.06
C GLU A 362 -7.76 -2.92 -13.40
N VAL A 363 -8.40 -2.36 -12.37
CA VAL A 363 -7.90 -1.16 -11.68
C VAL A 363 -6.61 -1.45 -10.94
N LEU A 364 -6.59 -2.54 -10.15
CA LEU A 364 -5.44 -2.94 -9.34
C LEU A 364 -4.17 -3.05 -10.19
N THR A 365 -4.30 -3.69 -11.36
CA THR A 365 -3.18 -3.91 -12.27
C THR A 365 -2.84 -2.70 -13.12
N ALA A 366 -3.81 -1.82 -13.38
CA ALA A 366 -3.57 -0.58 -14.13
C ALA A 366 -2.93 0.51 -13.28
N LEU A 367 -3.25 0.62 -11.98
CA LEU A 367 -2.56 1.54 -11.08
C LEU A 367 -1.15 1.09 -10.73
N GLY A 368 -0.88 -0.22 -10.76
CA GLY A 368 0.43 -0.75 -10.42
C GLY A 368 0.80 -0.47 -8.96
N ASN A 369 2.10 -0.37 -8.67
CA ASN A 369 2.61 -0.16 -7.31
C ASN A 369 3.75 0.86 -7.20
N THR A 370 3.93 1.67 -8.24
CA THR A 370 4.95 2.72 -8.30
C THR A 370 4.33 4.04 -8.74
N GLY A 371 5.01 5.16 -8.42
CA GLY A 371 4.57 6.49 -8.84
C GLY A 371 3.44 7.08 -8.00
N GLN A 372 3.06 6.46 -6.88
CA GLN A 372 2.16 7.09 -5.92
C GLN A 372 2.89 8.22 -5.18
N PRO A 373 2.32 9.44 -5.11
CA PRO A 373 2.95 10.56 -4.41
C PRO A 373 3.08 10.29 -2.90
N GLU A 374 4.23 10.61 -2.31
CA GLU A 374 4.52 10.37 -0.89
C GLU A 374 3.46 11.00 0.04
N ALA A 375 3.01 12.23 -0.27
CA ALA A 375 1.97 12.89 0.51
C ALA A 375 0.65 12.09 0.52
N LEU A 376 0.29 11.48 -0.62
CA LEU A 376 -0.88 10.62 -0.72
C LEU A 376 -0.67 9.32 0.07
N GLU A 377 0.51 8.71 -0.01
CA GLU A 377 0.83 7.50 0.77
C GLU A 377 0.64 7.72 2.28
N ARG A 378 1.13 8.84 2.83
CA ARG A 378 0.96 9.17 4.26
C ARG A 378 -0.51 9.35 4.65
N VAL A 379 -1.28 10.02 3.81
CA VAL A 379 -2.73 10.18 4.02
C VAL A 379 -3.42 8.81 4.01
N GLU A 380 -3.11 7.96 3.04
CA GLU A 380 -3.69 6.62 2.96
C GLU A 380 -3.35 5.75 4.17
N GLN A 381 -2.11 5.77 4.65
CA GLN A 381 -1.72 5.05 5.88
C GLN A 381 -2.55 5.51 7.08
N THR A 382 -2.75 6.81 7.20
CA THR A 382 -3.50 7.41 8.30
C THR A 382 -4.98 7.03 8.23
N ILE A 383 -5.56 6.97 7.03
CA ILE A 383 -6.93 6.48 6.82
C ILE A 383 -7.06 5.01 7.19
N TRP A 384 -6.10 4.15 6.79
CA TRP A 384 -6.11 2.73 7.16
C TRP A 384 -6.04 2.52 8.68
N LEU A 385 -5.21 3.29 9.39
CA LEU A 385 -5.17 3.25 10.85
C LEU A 385 -6.51 3.65 11.47
N THR A 386 -7.12 4.71 10.95
CA THR A 386 -8.46 5.17 11.35
C THR A 386 -9.51 4.08 11.12
N LEU A 387 -9.47 3.41 9.96
CA LEU A 387 -10.38 2.31 9.65
C LEU A 387 -10.20 1.13 10.61
N MET A 388 -8.96 0.81 11.01
CA MET A 388 -8.68 -0.22 12.01
C MET A 388 -9.22 0.15 13.40
N LEU A 389 -9.13 1.42 13.81
CA LEU A 389 -9.73 1.91 15.06
C LEU A 389 -11.24 1.67 15.05
N ILE A 390 -11.91 2.07 13.98
CA ILE A 390 -13.37 1.92 13.83
C ILE A 390 -13.76 0.45 13.79
N ALA A 391 -13.02 -0.39 13.06
CA ALA A 391 -13.26 -1.84 13.02
C ALA A 391 -13.04 -2.53 14.38
N ARG A 392 -12.25 -1.93 15.27
CA ARG A 392 -12.10 -2.33 16.67
C ARG A 392 -13.21 -1.76 17.58
N GLY A 393 -14.06 -0.89 17.06
CA GLY A 393 -15.17 -0.29 17.78
C GLY A 393 -14.86 1.08 18.40
N ALA A 394 -13.87 1.80 17.89
CA ALA A 394 -13.80 3.23 18.15
C ALA A 394 -14.98 3.96 17.45
N ASP A 395 -15.39 5.10 18.00
CA ASP A 395 -16.45 5.92 17.42
C ASP A 395 -16.03 6.48 16.06
N ALA A 396 -16.77 6.14 15.01
CA ALA A 396 -16.42 6.51 13.64
C ALA A 396 -16.34 8.02 13.45
N GLU A 397 -17.31 8.76 13.99
CA GLU A 397 -17.38 10.20 13.81
C GLU A 397 -16.22 10.93 14.51
N ALA A 398 -15.86 10.53 15.73
CA ALA A 398 -14.71 11.05 16.46
C ALA A 398 -13.39 10.70 15.76
N CYS A 399 -13.17 9.44 15.37
CA CYS A 399 -11.95 9.04 14.68
C CYS A 399 -11.76 9.77 13.34
N ILE A 400 -12.84 9.96 12.57
CA ILE A 400 -12.79 10.73 11.32
C ILE A 400 -12.50 12.22 11.62
N ALA A 401 -13.09 12.78 12.68
CA ALA A 401 -12.81 14.17 13.07
C ALA A 401 -11.34 14.37 13.47
N GLU A 402 -10.76 13.44 14.24
CA GLU A 402 -9.34 13.46 14.62
C GLU A 402 -8.43 13.33 13.39
N LEU A 403 -8.75 12.42 12.46
CA LEU A 403 -8.05 12.25 11.19
C LEU A 403 -8.08 13.55 10.37
N LEU A 404 -9.23 14.23 10.31
CA LEU A 404 -9.38 15.50 9.59
C LEU A 404 -8.67 16.66 10.31
N GLY A 405 -8.61 16.65 11.64
CA GLY A 405 -7.80 17.59 12.42
C GLY A 405 -6.31 17.40 12.16
N TRP A 406 -5.84 16.15 12.11
CA TRP A 406 -4.48 15.82 11.66
C TRP A 406 -4.24 16.31 10.22
N TRP A 407 -5.17 16.06 9.30
CA TRP A 407 -5.08 16.54 7.93
C TRP A 407 -4.92 18.06 7.86
N GLY A 408 -5.70 18.82 8.65
CA GLY A 408 -5.56 20.27 8.75
C GLY A 408 -4.14 20.71 9.11
N GLY A 409 -3.55 20.08 10.13
CA GLY A 409 -2.16 20.36 10.52
C GLY A 409 -1.13 19.89 9.49
N PHE A 410 -1.31 18.70 8.91
CA PHE A 410 -0.41 18.15 7.88
C PHE A 410 -0.41 19.01 6.62
N ARG A 411 -1.58 19.51 6.22
CA ARG A 411 -1.75 20.43 5.10
C ARG A 411 -0.91 21.71 5.27
N GLU A 412 -0.80 22.23 6.49
CA GLU A 412 -0.07 23.46 6.80
C GLU A 412 1.46 23.30 6.81
N THR A 413 2.00 22.07 6.74
CA THR A 413 3.45 21.79 6.80
C THR A 413 4.26 22.20 5.56
N GLY A 414 3.66 22.93 4.60
CA GLY A 414 4.30 23.35 3.35
C GLY A 414 4.44 22.23 2.29
N VAL A 415 4.55 20.97 2.72
CA VAL A 415 4.62 19.78 1.84
C VAL A 415 3.37 19.66 0.96
N VAL A 416 2.19 19.97 1.51
CA VAL A 416 0.90 19.89 0.78
C VAL A 416 0.61 21.17 -0.01
N ILE A 417 0.98 22.33 0.53
CA ILE A 417 0.75 23.65 -0.09
C ILE A 417 1.53 23.78 -1.40
N GLY A 418 2.72 23.15 -1.48
CA GLY A 418 3.56 23.11 -2.68
C GLY A 418 3.29 21.96 -3.64
N LEU A 419 2.21 21.17 -3.46
CA LEU A 419 1.94 20.05 -4.35
C LEU A 419 1.56 20.53 -5.76
N ASP A 420 2.27 20.00 -6.76
CA ASP A 420 1.94 20.20 -8.16
C ASP A 420 0.51 19.73 -8.47
N SER A 421 -0.13 20.37 -9.44
CA SER A 421 -1.49 20.04 -9.89
C SER A 421 -1.64 18.54 -10.21
N GLY A 422 -0.62 17.92 -10.80
CA GLY A 422 -0.63 16.48 -11.13
C GLY A 422 -0.73 15.56 -9.90
N VAL A 423 -0.17 15.95 -8.76
CA VAL A 423 -0.29 15.18 -7.51
C VAL A 423 -1.70 15.27 -6.95
N ARG A 424 -2.32 16.44 -7.04
CA ARG A 424 -3.70 16.67 -6.59
C ARG A 424 -4.73 15.95 -7.46
N THR A 425 -4.43 15.81 -8.75
CA THR A 425 -5.27 15.13 -9.74
C THR A 425 -4.83 13.70 -10.05
N TRP A 426 -4.02 13.08 -9.17
CA TRP A 426 -3.43 11.75 -9.41
C TRP A 426 -4.47 10.68 -9.79
N PHE A 427 -5.69 10.74 -9.22
CA PHE A 427 -6.75 9.79 -9.53
C PHE A 427 -7.40 9.97 -10.91
N GLU A 428 -7.25 11.12 -11.57
CA GLU A 428 -7.78 11.33 -12.93
C GLU A 428 -6.85 10.72 -13.98
N GLU A 429 -5.58 11.06 -13.88
CA GLU A 429 -4.53 10.67 -14.81
C GLU A 429 -3.29 10.28 -13.99
N PRO A 430 -3.26 9.05 -13.47
CA PRO A 430 -2.11 8.59 -12.73
C PRO A 430 -0.99 8.41 -13.78
N GLU A 431 0.01 9.26 -13.69
CA GLU A 431 1.21 9.23 -14.53
C GLU A 431 2.43 9.25 -13.60
N LEU A 432 3.50 8.58 -14.02
CA LEU A 432 4.78 8.74 -13.34
C LEU A 432 5.16 10.22 -13.43
N PRO A 433 5.61 10.87 -12.34
CA PRO A 433 6.13 12.22 -12.42
C PRO A 433 7.20 12.22 -13.51
N SER A 434 6.95 13.00 -14.56
CA SER A 434 7.78 12.99 -15.75
C SER A 434 9.21 13.33 -15.34
N THR A 435 10.16 12.43 -15.59
CA THR A 435 11.60 12.67 -15.38
C THR A 435 12.15 13.78 -16.28
N SER A 436 11.32 14.35 -17.16
CA SER A 436 11.63 15.44 -18.09
C SER A 436 11.92 16.81 -17.44
N ARG A 437 12.04 16.91 -16.12
CA ARG A 437 12.66 18.08 -15.45
C ARG A 437 14.08 17.85 -14.91
N VAL A 438 14.65 16.66 -15.08
CA VAL A 438 16.03 16.35 -14.60
C VAL A 438 17.00 15.95 -15.73
N GLN A 439 16.57 15.89 -16.99
CA GLN A 439 17.45 15.64 -18.14
C GLN A 439 17.14 16.54 -19.33
N GLU A 440 17.56 17.81 -19.24
CA GLU A 440 18.05 18.57 -20.40
C GLU A 440 19.44 19.11 -20.06
N ALA A 441 20.37 18.17 -19.86
CA ALA A 441 21.80 18.44 -19.96
C ALA A 441 22.45 17.16 -20.52
N ARG A 442 22.81 17.21 -21.81
CA ARG A 442 23.47 16.18 -22.65
C ARG A 442 22.50 15.17 -23.24
N GLU A 443 22.44 14.89 -24.55
CA GLU A 443 23.24 15.18 -25.77
C GLU A 443 22.21 15.24 -26.92
N GLY A 444 22.26 16.20 -27.85
CA GLY A 444 23.03 16.06 -29.07
C GLY A 444 22.21 15.38 -30.19
N GLU A 445 21.47 16.17 -30.99
CA GLU A 445 21.12 15.87 -32.39
C GLU A 445 20.49 17.11 -33.06
N ASP A 446 20.94 17.41 -34.28
CA ASP A 446 20.62 18.58 -35.10
C ASP A 446 19.12 18.78 -35.42
N PRO A 447 18.62 20.03 -35.45
CA PRO A 447 17.34 20.36 -36.05
C PRO A 447 17.51 20.74 -37.54
N ALA A 448 16.74 20.09 -38.42
CA ALA A 448 16.47 20.62 -39.76
C ALA A 448 15.62 21.90 -39.65
N PRO A 449 15.74 22.87 -40.58
CA PRO A 449 15.40 24.25 -40.33
C PRO A 449 13.92 24.51 -40.53
N THR A 450 13.33 25.35 -39.69
CA THR A 450 12.17 26.13 -40.09
C THR A 450 12.31 27.53 -39.52
N ASP A 451 12.57 28.47 -40.43
CA ASP A 451 12.61 29.90 -40.19
C ASP A 451 11.32 30.40 -39.54
N ALA A 452 11.45 31.03 -38.39
CA ALA A 452 10.62 32.18 -38.03
C ALA A 452 11.29 32.97 -36.91
N GLN A 453 11.81 34.15 -37.28
CA GLN A 453 12.29 35.19 -36.38
C GLN A 453 11.29 35.48 -35.24
N ARG A 454 11.78 35.50 -34.00
CA ARG A 454 11.39 36.55 -33.06
C ARG A 454 12.50 36.85 -32.07
N ASP A 455 13.01 38.05 -32.22
CA ASP A 455 13.98 38.76 -31.40
C ASP A 455 13.42 39.02 -29.99
N GLY A 456 14.28 38.90 -28.98
CA GLY A 456 13.88 39.00 -27.57
C GLY A 456 15.04 38.77 -26.60
N THR A 457 16.11 39.57 -26.71
CA THR A 457 17.20 39.55 -25.73
C THR A 457 16.75 40.25 -24.44
N GLN A 458 16.39 39.49 -23.40
CA GLN A 458 16.27 40.02 -22.03
C GLN A 458 17.62 39.85 -21.32
N MET A 459 18.27 40.97 -20.99
CA MET A 459 19.39 40.98 -20.06
C MET A 459 18.88 40.62 -18.66
N ALA A 460 19.45 39.58 -18.05
CA ALA A 460 19.19 39.25 -16.65
C ALA A 460 19.63 40.42 -15.76
N ASP A 461 18.73 40.85 -14.88
CA ASP A 461 18.94 41.93 -13.92
C ASP A 461 20.00 41.49 -12.89
N PRO A 462 21.06 42.28 -12.61
CA PRO A 462 22.05 41.94 -11.58
C PRO A 462 21.43 41.66 -10.19
N ALA A 463 20.24 42.18 -9.90
CA ALA A 463 19.50 41.85 -8.67
C ALA A 463 19.06 40.38 -8.62
N ASP A 464 18.77 39.77 -9.77
CA ASP A 464 18.28 38.38 -9.89
C ASP A 464 19.41 37.35 -9.71
N VAL A 465 20.67 37.79 -9.87
CA VAL A 465 21.87 36.99 -9.60
C VAL A 465 22.23 37.01 -8.11
N ASP A 466 22.05 38.14 -7.43
CA ASP A 466 22.30 38.25 -5.98
C ASP A 466 21.25 37.47 -5.15
N VAL A 467 19.98 37.41 -5.59
CA VAL A 467 18.92 36.63 -4.92
C VAL A 467 19.22 35.12 -4.98
N LYS A 468 19.68 34.61 -6.13
CA LYS A 468 20.03 33.18 -6.28
C LYS A 468 21.28 32.78 -5.48
N PHE A 469 22.22 33.72 -5.26
CA PHE A 469 23.40 33.43 -4.45
C PHE A 469 23.05 33.25 -2.98
N GLU A 470 22.15 34.08 -2.43
CA GLU A 470 21.72 33.91 -1.04
C GLU A 470 20.88 32.65 -0.84
N GLU A 471 20.04 32.26 -1.80
CA GLU A 471 19.33 30.98 -1.75
C GLU A 471 20.29 29.78 -1.72
N VAL A 472 21.35 29.79 -2.55
CA VAL A 472 22.38 28.75 -2.54
C VAL A 472 23.20 28.78 -1.25
N TYR A 473 23.53 29.96 -0.74
CA TYR A 473 24.27 30.10 0.52
C TYR A 473 23.48 29.57 1.72
N THR A 474 22.17 29.85 1.75
CA THR A 474 21.25 29.34 2.78
C THR A 474 21.12 27.82 2.69
N LEU A 475 21.02 27.27 1.47
CA LEU A 475 20.96 25.81 1.24
C LEU A 475 22.22 25.09 1.73
N VAL A 476 23.39 25.70 1.53
CA VAL A 476 24.67 25.16 2.00
C VAL A 476 24.79 25.24 3.52
N GLN A 477 24.32 26.31 4.15
CA GLN A 477 24.27 26.41 5.62
C GLN A 477 23.32 25.38 6.23
N ASP A 478 22.16 25.15 5.62
CA ASP A 478 21.21 24.13 6.09
C ASP A 478 21.74 22.71 5.87
N ALA A 479 22.44 22.45 4.75
CA ALA A 479 23.13 21.18 4.54
C ALA A 479 24.24 20.94 5.59
N CYS A 480 24.98 21.98 5.98
CA CYS A 480 25.99 21.89 7.03
C CYS A 480 25.38 21.59 8.41
N ARG A 481 24.18 22.12 8.71
CA ARG A 481 23.41 21.78 9.93
C ARG A 481 22.94 20.33 9.95
N VAL A 482 22.43 19.84 8.81
CA VAL A 482 21.94 18.44 8.69
C VAL A 482 23.08 17.43 8.80
N LEU A 483 24.26 17.77 8.30
CA LEU A 483 25.46 16.90 8.32
C LEU A 483 26.24 16.95 9.65
N HIS A 484 25.70 17.58 10.71
CA HIS A 484 26.31 17.67 12.05
C HIS A 484 27.73 18.26 12.03
N ILE A 485 27.97 19.26 11.18
CA ILE A 485 29.26 19.92 11.10
C ILE A 485 29.45 20.80 12.34
N ASP A 486 30.29 20.32 13.26
CA ASP A 486 30.65 21.03 14.49
C ASP A 486 31.38 22.36 14.17
N PRO A 487 30.80 23.54 14.49
CA PRO A 487 31.40 24.84 14.22
C PRO A 487 32.58 25.18 15.14
N ASP A 488 32.77 24.42 16.22
CA ASP A 488 33.93 24.57 17.11
C ASP A 488 35.14 23.74 16.65
N ASN A 489 34.91 22.78 15.75
CA ASN A 489 35.95 21.99 15.13
C ASN A 489 36.72 22.80 14.06
N VAL A 490 38.04 22.88 14.23
CA VAL A 490 38.94 23.68 13.39
C VAL A 490 38.98 23.18 11.94
N GLU A 491 38.88 21.87 11.71
CA GLU A 491 38.94 21.30 10.35
C GLU A 491 37.64 21.58 9.58
N HIS A 492 36.51 21.53 10.27
CA HIS A 492 35.21 21.87 9.71
C HIS A 492 35.11 23.35 9.33
N ARG A 493 35.59 24.24 10.20
CA ARG A 493 35.69 25.67 9.87
C ARG A 493 36.59 25.94 8.67
N ALA A 494 37.72 25.24 8.58
CA ALA A 494 38.64 25.36 7.44
C ALA A 494 38.01 24.86 6.12
N ALA A 495 37.22 23.77 6.17
CA ALA A 495 36.50 23.24 5.02
C ALA A 495 35.39 24.20 4.54
N ILE A 496 34.61 24.77 5.47
CA ILE A 496 33.59 25.79 5.17
C ILE A 496 34.22 27.03 4.55
N ALA A 497 35.34 27.52 5.11
CA ALA A 497 36.06 28.67 4.57
C ALA A 497 36.59 28.40 3.15
N LYS A 498 37.15 27.21 2.89
CA LYS A 498 37.60 26.80 1.54
C LYS A 498 36.46 26.73 0.53
N MET A 499 35.30 26.19 0.93
CA MET A 499 34.11 26.18 0.07
C MET A 499 33.66 27.60 -0.24
N HIS A 500 33.61 28.47 0.77
CA HIS A 500 33.20 29.85 0.60
C HIS A 500 34.14 30.64 -0.33
N ASP A 501 35.45 30.44 -0.22
CA ASP A 501 36.43 31.05 -1.11
C ASP A 501 36.33 30.51 -2.54
N ALA A 502 36.07 29.20 -2.72
CA ALA A 502 35.84 28.61 -4.04
C ALA A 502 34.58 29.19 -4.71
N PHE A 503 33.51 29.42 -3.95
CA PHE A 503 32.29 30.07 -4.46
C PHE A 503 32.53 31.53 -4.85
N LYS A 504 33.28 32.29 -4.04
CA LYS A 504 33.67 33.67 -4.39
C LYS A 504 34.54 33.71 -5.65
N GLN A 505 35.45 32.76 -5.80
CA GLN A 505 36.33 32.68 -6.96
C GLN A 505 35.55 32.33 -8.23
N ALA A 506 34.60 31.38 -8.15
CA ALA A 506 33.69 31.03 -9.25
C ALA A 506 32.85 32.24 -9.71
N ARG A 507 32.33 33.04 -8.75
CA ARG A 507 31.59 34.30 -9.01
C ARG A 507 32.45 35.32 -9.76
N MET A 508 33.72 35.49 -9.39
CA MET A 508 34.61 36.42 -10.09
C MET A 508 34.93 35.98 -11.54
N THR A 509 35.07 34.67 -11.79
CA THR A 509 35.25 34.14 -13.16
C THR A 509 34.02 34.26 -14.05
N GLN A 510 32.80 34.18 -13.51
CA GLN A 510 31.57 34.39 -14.28
C GLN A 510 31.36 35.87 -14.66
N CYS A 511 31.80 36.81 -13.83
CA CYS A 511 31.73 38.24 -14.14
C CYS A 511 32.82 38.74 -15.11
N SER A 512 33.84 37.94 -15.43
CA SER A 512 35.03 38.39 -16.18
C SER A 512 35.24 37.75 -17.56
N LEU A 513 34.29 37.00 -18.12
CA LEU A 513 34.43 36.42 -19.47
C LEU A 513 34.10 37.44 -20.56
N PRO A 514 35.04 37.88 -21.41
CA PRO A 514 34.74 38.73 -22.56
C PRO A 514 34.13 37.89 -23.69
N LYS A 515 33.11 38.45 -24.36
CA LYS A 515 32.59 37.98 -25.65
C LYS A 515 33.68 38.03 -26.72
N ALA A 516 34.45 36.97 -26.89
CA ALA A 516 35.19 36.70 -28.11
C ALA A 516 35.48 35.21 -28.23
N SER A 517 35.33 34.71 -29.44
CA SER A 517 35.69 33.35 -29.89
C SER A 517 34.58 32.29 -29.80
N ILE A 518 33.45 32.57 -30.47
CA ILE A 518 32.82 31.57 -31.34
C ILE A 518 33.48 31.75 -32.71
N MET A 519 34.50 30.95 -33.01
CA MET A 519 34.97 30.67 -34.36
C MET A 519 35.95 29.49 -34.29
N LEU A 520 35.81 28.56 -35.25
CA LEU A 520 36.60 27.35 -35.54
C LEU A 520 36.06 26.09 -34.84
N LEU A 521 35.58 25.03 -35.51
CA LEU A 521 35.71 24.58 -36.90
C LEU A 521 34.55 23.62 -37.23
N ASP A 522 33.88 23.86 -38.36
CA ASP A 522 33.29 22.82 -39.20
C ASP A 522 34.42 22.11 -39.95
N HIS A 523 34.40 20.77 -39.96
CA HIS A 523 34.83 19.96 -41.09
C HIS A 523 34.09 18.63 -41.13
#